data_AF-A0A931SE50-F1
#
_entry.id   AF-A0A931SE50-F1
#
_cell.length_a   1.000
_cell.length_b   1.000
_cell.length_c   1.000
_cell.angle_alpha   90.00
_cell.angle_beta   90.00
_cell.angle_gamma   90.00
#
_symmetry.space_group_name_H-M   'P 1'
#
loop_
_entity.id
_entity.type
_entity.pdbx_description
1 polymer ?
#
loop_
_entity_poly.entity_id
_entity_poly.type
_entity_poly.pdbx_seq_one_letter_code
_entity_poly.pdbx_strand_id
1 'polypeptide(L)'
;MGKIDLSSSFVRGRLVYVLLGLLVIALYVKTGLHRPADADGVRTRAMEEVPPWWPSDLDEARLKTAIAKSPALGAALSLLTMVLFGMGGGGIALLIWGAGTGRLRGLWRFASGWKPQWSFGELARVTLLLLLVAALLPFLALVVPPPPAAAWDHRAWMTLSMLALDVFAILLVLAFARAKGGSAGRVLGLSGARSVPSIAAGLRGYVAVFPWLFLVLFAVVELARSLHLRVPVEPIQELLFEERRPAVLGLIVALACVVGPVAEELFFRGVVYSALRRRIPRPAAMLLSAAAFSLAHTNLLGFLPITMLGGLLAYLYERTGSLAGPLAVHILHNTLLMSLTLVFRQLVLVP
;
A
#
# COMPACT_ATOMS: atom_id res chain seq x y z
N MET A 1 -41.51 -5.75 -22.17
CA MET A 1 -40.09 -5.34 -22.20
C MET A 1 -39.44 -5.78 -20.91
N GLY A 2 -38.54 -6.77 -20.96
CA GLY A 2 -37.81 -7.21 -19.77
C GLY A 2 -36.89 -6.10 -19.29
N LYS A 3 -36.85 -5.85 -17.97
CA LYS A 3 -35.88 -4.94 -17.36
C LYS A 3 -34.47 -5.44 -17.72
N ILE A 4 -33.80 -4.73 -18.61
CA ILE A 4 -32.38 -4.95 -18.87
C ILE A 4 -31.68 -4.60 -17.56
N ASP A 5 -31.24 -5.61 -16.82
CA ASP A 5 -30.38 -5.43 -15.66
C ASP A 5 -29.00 -5.00 -16.16
N LEU A 6 -28.86 -3.69 -16.34
CA LEU A 6 -27.64 -3.05 -16.83
C LEU A 6 -26.43 -3.41 -15.95
N SER A 7 -26.64 -3.63 -14.66
CA SER A 7 -25.57 -3.94 -13.70
C SER A 7 -24.90 -5.28 -14.03
N SER A 8 -25.69 -6.32 -14.31
CA SER A 8 -25.14 -7.64 -14.59
C SER A 8 -24.69 -7.81 -16.04
N SER A 9 -25.18 -6.97 -16.97
CA SER A 9 -24.64 -6.88 -18.33
C SER A 9 -23.29 -6.16 -18.35
N PHE A 10 -23.12 -5.09 -17.57
CA PHE A 10 -21.89 -4.29 -17.53
C PHE A 10 -20.72 -5.10 -16.97
N VAL A 11 -20.94 -5.87 -15.91
CA VAL A 11 -19.91 -6.76 -15.32
C VAL A 11 -19.50 -7.87 -16.31
N ARG A 12 -20.40 -8.30 -17.21
CA ARG A 12 -20.21 -9.49 -18.07
C ARG A 12 -19.85 -9.17 -19.53
N GLY A 13 -20.18 -8.00 -20.05
CA GLY A 13 -20.06 -7.63 -21.47
C GLY A 13 -18.63 -7.34 -21.91
N ARG A 14 -18.07 -8.15 -22.82
CA ARG A 14 -16.67 -8.02 -23.28
C ARG A 14 -16.40 -6.76 -24.12
N LEU A 15 -17.36 -6.35 -24.96
CA LEU A 15 -17.21 -5.23 -25.88
C LEU A 15 -16.98 -3.90 -25.15
N VAL A 16 -17.69 -3.67 -24.04
CA VAL A 16 -17.56 -2.44 -23.22
C VAL A 16 -16.11 -2.27 -22.76
N TYR A 17 -15.47 -3.31 -22.25
CA TYR A 17 -14.08 -3.22 -21.79
C TYR A 17 -13.08 -3.01 -22.93
N VAL A 18 -13.35 -3.52 -24.13
CA VAL A 18 -12.49 -3.21 -25.29
C VAL A 18 -12.56 -1.72 -25.62
N LEU A 19 -13.78 -1.16 -25.67
CA LEU A 19 -13.98 0.26 -25.94
C LEU A 19 -13.36 1.15 -24.85
N LEU A 20 -13.49 0.77 -23.57
CA LEU A 20 -12.85 1.48 -22.46
C LEU A 20 -11.32 1.38 -22.54
N GLY A 21 -10.76 0.24 -22.93
CA GLY A 21 -9.32 0.07 -23.16
C GLY A 21 -8.80 1.01 -24.25
N LEU A 22 -9.51 1.07 -25.38
CA LEU A 22 -9.19 2.00 -26.46
C LEU A 22 -9.29 3.46 -26.01
N LEU A 23 -10.29 3.80 -25.18
CA LEU A 23 -10.41 5.13 -24.60
C LEU A 23 -9.22 5.48 -23.69
N VAL A 24 -8.78 4.58 -22.81
CA VAL A 24 -7.59 4.80 -21.96
C VAL A 24 -6.36 5.05 -22.82
N ILE A 25 -6.14 4.23 -23.85
CA ILE A 25 -5.02 4.40 -24.79
C ILE A 25 -5.14 5.73 -25.52
N ALA A 26 -6.34 6.08 -26.02
CA ALA A 26 -6.56 7.34 -26.74
C ALA A 26 -6.34 8.56 -25.84
N LEU A 27 -6.80 8.52 -24.58
CA LEU A 27 -6.54 9.56 -23.60
C LEU A 27 -5.04 9.66 -23.33
N TYR A 28 -4.36 8.54 -23.10
CA TYR A 28 -2.92 8.50 -22.87
C TYR A 28 -2.10 9.08 -24.04
N VAL A 29 -2.46 8.72 -25.28
CA VAL A 29 -1.80 9.22 -26.50
C VAL A 29 -2.11 10.69 -26.75
N LYS A 30 -3.38 11.11 -26.60
CA LYS A 30 -3.83 12.48 -26.90
C LYS A 30 -3.31 13.52 -25.91
N THR A 31 -3.13 13.14 -24.65
CA THR A 31 -2.71 14.08 -23.59
C THR A 31 -1.21 14.28 -23.53
N GLY A 32 -0.44 13.54 -24.31
CA GLY A 32 1.01 13.71 -24.34
C GLY A 32 1.69 13.37 -23.01
N LEU A 33 1.15 12.42 -22.23
CA LEU A 33 1.85 11.90 -21.03
C LEU A 33 3.21 11.23 -21.36
N HIS A 34 3.62 11.19 -22.63
CA HIS A 34 5.02 11.10 -23.01
C HIS A 34 5.72 12.45 -22.78
N ARG A 35 6.34 12.55 -21.59
CA ARG A 35 7.19 13.66 -21.13
C ARG A 35 6.45 14.95 -20.77
N PRO A 36 6.46 15.35 -19.48
CA PRO A 36 6.51 16.77 -19.15
C PRO A 36 7.57 17.46 -20.03
N ALA A 37 7.28 18.63 -20.59
CA ALA A 37 8.20 19.38 -21.48
C ALA A 37 9.54 19.78 -20.79
N ASP A 38 9.61 19.52 -19.49
CA ASP A 38 10.64 19.76 -18.50
C ASP A 38 11.12 18.45 -17.84
N ALA A 39 10.70 17.26 -18.28
CA ALA A 39 10.99 15.98 -17.63
C ALA A 39 12.49 15.66 -17.53
N ASP A 40 13.29 16.12 -18.48
CA ASP A 40 14.75 15.93 -18.45
C ASP A 40 15.43 16.96 -17.53
N GLY A 41 14.81 18.11 -17.25
CA GLY A 41 15.31 19.16 -16.33
C GLY A 41 14.76 19.08 -14.90
N VAL A 42 13.54 18.55 -14.73
CA VAL A 42 12.88 18.30 -13.44
C VAL A 42 13.38 17.00 -12.83
N ARG A 43 13.66 15.94 -13.62
CA ARG A 43 14.30 14.74 -13.08
C ARG A 43 15.74 15.00 -12.64
N THR A 44 16.50 15.81 -13.36
CA THR A 44 17.87 16.18 -12.94
C THR A 44 17.85 17.11 -11.73
N ARG A 45 16.96 18.12 -11.67
CA ARG A 45 16.84 18.98 -10.47
C ARG A 45 16.28 18.26 -9.24
N ALA A 46 15.24 17.44 -9.39
CA ALA A 46 14.64 16.69 -8.26
C ALA A 46 15.60 15.60 -7.72
N MET A 47 16.52 15.10 -8.55
CA MET A 47 17.59 14.23 -8.10
C MET A 47 18.84 14.99 -7.61
N GLU A 48 18.89 16.33 -7.65
CA GLU A 48 20.06 17.11 -7.23
C GLU A 48 19.82 17.96 -5.97
N GLU A 49 18.59 18.36 -5.67
CA GLU A 49 18.30 19.25 -4.55
C GLU A 49 17.82 18.49 -3.30
N VAL A 50 18.33 18.89 -2.13
CA VAL A 50 17.79 18.48 -0.82
C VAL A 50 16.34 18.97 -0.73
N PRO A 51 15.37 18.15 -0.26
CA PRO A 51 13.97 18.58 -0.23
C PRO A 51 13.82 19.92 0.50
N PRO A 52 12.97 20.86 0.02
CA PRO A 52 12.88 22.20 0.61
C PRO A 52 12.49 22.23 2.09
N TRP A 53 11.80 21.17 2.54
CA TRP A 53 11.38 20.98 3.93
C TRP A 53 12.47 20.35 4.81
N TRP A 54 13.60 19.91 4.24
CA TRP A 54 14.71 19.33 4.98
C TRP A 54 15.63 20.43 5.52
N PRO A 55 15.85 20.52 6.85
CA PRO A 55 16.67 21.55 7.46
C PRO A 55 18.14 21.37 7.13
N SER A 56 18.80 22.44 6.70
CA SER A 56 20.23 22.47 6.39
C SER A 56 21.13 22.38 7.63
N ASP A 57 20.58 22.67 8.81
CA ASP A 57 21.23 22.76 10.11
C ASP A 57 20.84 21.62 11.06
N LEU A 58 20.30 20.50 10.54
CA LEU A 58 19.91 19.37 11.38
C LEU A 58 21.15 18.70 11.99
N ASP A 59 21.34 18.86 13.30
CA ASP A 59 22.42 18.21 14.06
C ASP A 59 21.90 17.51 15.34
N GLU A 60 22.80 16.80 16.01
CA GLU A 60 22.48 16.08 17.25
C GLU A 60 22.02 17.02 18.37
N ALA A 61 22.59 18.22 18.46
CA ALA A 61 22.25 19.20 19.50
C ALA A 61 20.81 19.68 19.33
N ARG A 62 20.42 20.07 18.11
CA ARG A 62 19.06 20.47 17.77
C ARG A 62 18.06 19.35 18.04
N LEU A 63 18.37 18.11 17.65
CA LEU A 63 17.50 16.97 17.95
C LEU A 63 17.29 16.76 19.45
N LYS A 64 18.36 16.82 20.25
CA LYS A 64 18.28 16.75 21.72
C LYS A 64 17.43 17.87 22.30
N THR A 65 17.60 19.10 21.81
CA THR A 65 16.80 20.25 22.23
C THR A 65 15.32 20.07 21.89
N ALA A 66 14.99 19.60 20.68
CA ALA A 66 13.60 19.35 20.27
C ALA A 66 12.92 18.29 21.15
N ILE A 67 13.63 17.21 21.49
CA ILE A 67 13.15 16.17 22.41
C ILE A 67 12.97 16.73 23.82
N ALA A 68 13.94 17.51 24.33
CA ALA A 68 13.87 18.09 25.67
C ALA A 68 12.71 19.10 25.82
N LYS A 69 12.41 19.86 24.77
CA LYS A 69 11.27 20.81 24.75
C LYS A 69 9.91 20.12 24.71
N SER A 70 9.83 18.85 24.27
CA SER A 70 8.57 18.12 24.11
C SER A 70 8.64 16.73 24.76
N PRO A 71 8.26 16.60 26.05
CA PRO A 71 8.21 15.32 26.73
C PRO A 71 7.34 14.28 26.02
N ALA A 72 6.24 14.72 25.38
CA ALA A 72 5.37 13.86 24.58
C ALA A 72 6.10 13.27 23.36
N LEU A 73 6.94 14.06 22.69
CA LEU A 73 7.75 13.60 21.56
C LEU A 73 8.81 12.60 22.00
N GLY A 74 9.50 12.86 23.12
CA GLY A 74 10.45 11.92 23.71
C GLY A 74 9.80 10.59 24.11
N ALA A 75 8.61 10.64 24.70
CA ALA A 75 7.83 9.46 25.05
C ALA A 75 7.40 8.66 23.81
N ALA A 76 6.92 9.35 22.76
CA ALA A 76 6.52 8.71 21.50
C ALA A 76 7.71 8.02 20.81
N LEU A 77 8.87 8.68 20.74
CA LEU A 77 10.09 8.10 20.18
C LEU A 77 10.56 6.89 20.98
N SER A 78 10.54 6.97 22.32
CA SER A 78 10.93 5.86 23.19
C SER A 78 9.99 4.67 23.04
N LEU A 79 8.67 4.91 22.97
CA LEU A 79 7.67 3.87 22.76
C LEU A 79 7.86 3.19 21.39
N LEU A 80 8.03 3.97 20.32
CA LEU A 80 8.29 3.42 18.99
C LEU A 80 9.57 2.59 18.96
N THR A 81 10.65 3.10 19.56
CA THR A 81 11.92 2.39 19.68
C THR A 81 11.72 1.07 20.42
N MET A 82 11.06 1.09 21.59
CA MET A 82 10.76 -0.11 22.36
C MET A 82 9.94 -1.13 21.56
N VAL A 83 8.93 -0.69 20.81
CA VAL A 83 8.11 -1.55 19.95
C VAL A 83 8.96 -2.19 18.85
N LEU A 84 9.76 -1.40 18.13
CA LEU A 84 10.59 -1.90 17.02
C LEU A 84 11.67 -2.88 17.51
N PHE A 85 12.37 -2.55 18.60
CA PHE A 85 13.35 -3.45 19.23
C PHE A 85 12.69 -4.70 19.82
N GLY A 86 11.52 -4.55 20.45
CA GLY A 86 10.74 -5.67 20.97
C GLY A 86 10.29 -6.62 19.86
N MET A 87 9.87 -6.10 18.71
CA MET A 87 9.56 -6.90 17.54
C MET A 87 10.80 -7.57 16.94
N GLY A 88 11.94 -6.87 16.89
CA GLY A 88 13.22 -7.42 16.47
C GLY A 88 13.67 -8.60 17.34
N GLY A 89 13.81 -8.37 18.64
CA GLY A 89 14.22 -9.38 19.62
C GLY A 89 13.21 -10.52 19.74
N GLY A 90 11.91 -10.19 19.83
CA GLY A 90 10.83 -11.17 19.88
C GLY A 90 10.75 -12.02 18.61
N GLY A 91 10.97 -11.44 17.44
CA GLY A 91 11.05 -12.15 16.17
C GLY A 91 12.20 -13.16 16.14
N ILE A 92 13.40 -12.75 16.56
CA ILE A 92 14.57 -13.64 16.66
C ILE A 92 14.27 -14.78 17.64
N ALA A 93 13.74 -14.48 18.83
CA ALA A 93 13.38 -15.48 19.82
C ALA A 93 12.35 -16.49 19.29
N LEU A 94 11.32 -16.02 18.58
CA LEU A 94 10.30 -16.88 17.95
C LEU A 94 10.90 -17.80 16.88
N LEU A 95 11.85 -17.31 16.09
CA LEU A 95 12.55 -18.11 15.08
C LEU A 95 13.43 -19.19 15.73
N ILE A 96 14.21 -18.83 16.75
CA ILE A 96 15.05 -19.77 17.52
C ILE A 96 14.19 -20.85 18.18
N TRP A 97 13.14 -20.45 18.89
CA TRP A 97 12.21 -21.39 19.54
C TRP A 97 11.51 -22.30 18.51
N GLY A 98 11.05 -21.73 17.39
CA GLY A 98 10.42 -22.50 16.33
C GLY A 98 11.37 -23.54 15.72
N ALA A 99 12.64 -23.18 15.53
CA ALA A 99 13.67 -24.08 15.02
C ALA A 99 13.96 -25.20 16.03
N GLY A 100 14.20 -24.86 17.30
CA GLY A 100 14.49 -25.83 18.36
C GLY A 100 13.35 -26.79 18.66
N THR A 101 12.10 -26.38 18.44
CA THR A 101 10.91 -27.23 18.65
C THR A 101 10.42 -27.95 17.39
N GLY A 102 11.07 -27.76 16.24
CA GLY A 102 10.64 -28.30 14.94
C GLY A 102 9.32 -27.70 14.41
N ARG A 103 8.75 -26.69 15.08
CA ARG A 103 7.46 -26.06 14.72
C ARG A 103 7.54 -25.23 13.44
N LEU A 104 8.74 -24.84 12.98
CA LEU A 104 8.92 -24.17 11.67
C LEU A 104 8.43 -25.03 10.50
N ARG A 105 8.49 -26.37 10.60
CA ARG A 105 7.97 -27.27 9.56
C ARG A 105 6.46 -27.11 9.34
N GLY A 106 5.74 -26.67 10.38
CA GLY A 106 4.32 -26.38 10.34
C GLY A 106 3.95 -25.09 9.60
N LEU A 107 4.92 -24.22 9.29
CA LEU A 107 4.66 -22.97 8.57
C LEU A 107 4.19 -23.24 7.13
N TRP A 108 4.67 -24.29 6.49
CA TRP A 108 4.26 -24.65 5.13
C TRP A 108 2.96 -25.48 5.07
N ARG A 109 2.25 -25.63 6.20
CA ARG A 109 0.94 -26.28 6.22
C ARG A 109 -0.16 -25.30 5.81
N PHE A 110 -0.62 -25.45 4.57
CA PHE A 110 -1.78 -24.74 4.04
C PHE A 110 -3.06 -25.47 4.46
N ALA A 111 -3.66 -25.03 5.56
CA ALA A 111 -4.84 -25.66 6.13
C ALA A 111 -6.16 -25.17 5.51
N SER A 112 -6.13 -24.09 4.72
CA SER A 112 -7.35 -23.58 4.10
C SER A 112 -7.80 -24.49 2.94
N GLY A 113 -9.06 -24.93 2.98
CA GLY A 113 -9.76 -25.47 1.80
C GLY A 113 -10.20 -24.37 0.83
N TRP A 114 -9.73 -23.14 1.02
CA TRP A 114 -10.12 -21.97 0.24
C TRP A 114 -9.61 -22.09 -1.19
N LYS A 115 -10.49 -21.88 -2.16
CA LYS A 115 -10.15 -21.91 -3.58
C LYS A 115 -10.31 -20.52 -4.19
N PRO A 116 -9.29 -20.00 -4.90
CA PRO A 116 -9.38 -18.68 -5.49
C PRO A 116 -10.48 -18.59 -6.55
N GLN A 117 -11.31 -17.55 -6.45
CA GLN A 117 -12.53 -17.41 -7.24
C GLN A 117 -12.41 -16.46 -8.44
N TRP A 118 -11.28 -15.77 -8.60
CA TRP A 118 -11.09 -14.71 -9.60
C TRP A 118 -10.35 -15.20 -10.83
N SER A 119 -10.85 -14.87 -12.02
CA SER A 119 -10.22 -15.21 -13.30
C SER A 119 -9.34 -14.07 -13.83
N PHE A 120 -8.43 -14.38 -14.76
CA PHE A 120 -7.65 -13.37 -15.47
C PHE A 120 -8.53 -12.35 -16.23
N GLY A 121 -9.67 -12.78 -16.76
CA GLY A 121 -10.61 -11.88 -17.41
C GLY A 121 -11.22 -10.86 -16.43
N GLU A 122 -11.50 -11.26 -15.20
CA GLU A 122 -11.99 -10.34 -14.17
C GLU A 122 -10.89 -9.43 -13.64
N LEU A 123 -9.67 -9.96 -13.44
CA LEU A 123 -8.50 -9.15 -13.13
C LEU A 123 -8.32 -8.04 -14.18
N ALA A 124 -8.29 -8.40 -15.47
CA ALA A 124 -8.13 -7.43 -16.55
C ALA A 124 -9.22 -6.34 -16.55
N ARG A 125 -10.48 -6.71 -16.29
CA ARG A 125 -11.60 -5.75 -16.21
C ARG A 125 -11.47 -4.80 -15.03
N VAL A 126 -11.18 -5.33 -13.85
CA VAL A 126 -10.99 -4.53 -12.64
C VAL A 126 -9.81 -3.57 -12.86
N THR A 127 -8.65 -4.08 -13.29
CA THR A 127 -7.47 -3.26 -13.59
C THR A 127 -7.77 -2.18 -14.62
N LEU A 128 -8.44 -2.51 -15.73
CA LEU A 128 -8.77 -1.53 -16.75
C LEU A 128 -9.67 -0.41 -16.22
N LEU A 129 -10.71 -0.75 -15.45
CA LEU A 129 -11.59 0.24 -14.86
C LEU A 129 -10.86 1.15 -13.86
N LEU A 130 -9.94 0.58 -13.06
CA LEU A 130 -9.09 1.36 -12.17
C LEU A 130 -8.18 2.33 -12.94
N LEU A 131 -7.52 1.84 -13.99
CA LEU A 131 -6.66 2.67 -14.84
C LEU A 131 -7.45 3.77 -15.55
N LEU A 132 -8.67 3.47 -16.00
CA LEU A 132 -9.56 4.46 -16.61
C LEU A 132 -9.92 5.56 -15.61
N VAL A 133 -10.37 5.21 -14.41
CA VAL A 133 -10.72 6.21 -13.39
C VAL A 133 -9.49 7.01 -12.99
N ALA A 134 -8.34 6.36 -12.76
CA ALA A 134 -7.09 7.04 -12.48
C ALA A 134 -6.69 8.03 -13.60
N ALA A 135 -6.87 7.66 -14.87
CA ALA A 135 -6.61 8.53 -16.00
C ALA A 135 -7.61 9.69 -16.12
N LEU A 136 -8.85 9.53 -15.66
CA LEU A 136 -9.90 10.56 -15.73
C LEU A 136 -9.87 11.55 -14.57
N LEU A 137 -9.36 11.16 -13.39
CA LEU A 137 -9.33 12.00 -12.19
C LEU A 137 -8.65 13.38 -12.40
N PRO A 138 -7.51 13.50 -13.10
CA PRO A 138 -6.90 14.80 -13.38
C PRO A 138 -7.79 15.74 -14.20
N PHE A 139 -8.63 15.19 -15.09
CA PHE A 139 -9.55 16.00 -15.93
C PHE A 139 -10.76 16.49 -15.15
N LEU A 140 -11.16 15.79 -14.08
CA LEU A 140 -12.22 16.26 -13.20
C LEU A 140 -11.87 17.64 -12.60
N ALA A 141 -10.59 17.89 -12.34
CA ALA A 141 -10.07 19.17 -11.86
C ALA A 141 -10.30 20.33 -12.83
N LEU A 142 -10.47 20.04 -14.13
CA LEU A 142 -10.68 21.05 -15.18
C LEU A 142 -12.15 21.49 -15.30
N VAL A 143 -13.08 20.65 -14.84
CA VAL A 143 -14.53 20.85 -15.04
C VAL A 143 -15.28 21.09 -13.73
N VAL A 144 -14.73 20.65 -12.61
CA VAL A 144 -15.27 20.96 -11.28
C VAL A 144 -14.51 22.18 -10.76
N PRO A 145 -15.13 23.37 -10.73
CA PRO A 145 -14.47 24.54 -10.15
C PRO A 145 -14.16 24.25 -8.68
N PRO A 146 -12.95 24.59 -8.20
CA PRO A 146 -12.63 24.42 -6.79
C PRO A 146 -13.65 25.21 -5.97
N PRO A 147 -14.18 24.64 -4.87
CA PRO A 147 -15.16 25.33 -4.05
C PRO A 147 -14.61 26.68 -3.58
N PRO A 148 -15.45 27.74 -3.43
CA PRO A 148 -14.97 29.07 -3.12
C PRO A 148 -14.56 29.15 -1.64
N ALA A 149 -13.31 28.79 -1.35
CA ALA A 149 -12.52 29.13 -0.18
C ALA A 149 -11.10 28.57 -0.38
N ALA A 150 -10.10 29.18 0.26
CA ALA A 150 -8.67 28.86 0.23
C ALA A 150 -8.27 27.44 0.74
N ALA A 151 -9.11 26.43 0.54
CA ALA A 151 -9.00 25.09 1.11
C ALA A 151 -8.49 24.00 0.14
N TRP A 152 -8.34 24.29 -1.16
CA TRP A 152 -7.99 23.26 -2.15
C TRP A 152 -6.82 23.71 -3.04
N ASP A 153 -5.61 23.58 -2.49
CA ASP A 153 -4.38 23.64 -3.27
C ASP A 153 -4.11 22.26 -3.94
N HIS A 154 -3.04 22.18 -4.72
CA HIS A 154 -2.64 20.95 -5.42
C HIS A 154 -2.56 19.73 -4.48
N ARG A 155 -2.07 19.89 -3.25
CA ARG A 155 -1.92 18.82 -2.26
C ARG A 155 -3.26 18.26 -1.78
N ALA A 156 -4.21 19.14 -1.46
CA ALA A 156 -5.57 18.73 -1.09
C ALA A 156 -6.23 17.98 -2.26
N TRP A 157 -6.07 18.47 -3.48
CA TRP A 157 -6.61 17.83 -4.68
C TRP A 157 -6.00 16.44 -4.92
N MET A 158 -4.68 16.30 -4.81
CA MET A 158 -3.99 15.00 -4.91
C MET A 158 -4.51 14.01 -3.86
N THR A 159 -4.55 14.44 -2.59
CA THR A 159 -5.01 13.60 -1.47
C THR A 159 -6.43 13.08 -1.71
N LEU A 160 -7.33 13.95 -2.18
CA LEU A 160 -8.73 13.58 -2.42
C LEU A 160 -8.91 12.75 -3.68
N SER A 161 -8.09 12.97 -4.70
CA SER A 161 -8.05 12.12 -5.90
C SER A 161 -7.59 10.70 -5.54
N MET A 162 -6.55 10.56 -4.71
CA MET A 162 -6.09 9.26 -4.22
C MET A 162 -7.17 8.56 -3.38
N LEU A 163 -7.80 9.28 -2.44
CA LEU A 163 -8.92 8.76 -1.66
C LEU A 163 -10.06 8.28 -2.57
N ALA A 164 -10.45 9.08 -3.57
CA ALA A 164 -11.51 8.73 -4.50
C ALA A 164 -11.16 7.47 -5.30
N LEU A 165 -9.90 7.32 -5.74
CA LEU A 165 -9.42 6.13 -6.44
C LEU A 165 -9.48 4.89 -5.55
N ASP A 166 -9.02 4.98 -4.29
CA ASP A 166 -9.02 3.84 -3.37
C ASP A 166 -10.44 3.43 -2.97
N VAL A 167 -11.31 4.39 -2.67
CA VAL A 167 -12.73 4.13 -2.41
C VAL A 167 -13.40 3.50 -3.63
N PHE A 168 -13.13 4.02 -4.82
CA PHE A 168 -13.61 3.42 -6.06
C PHE A 168 -13.11 1.99 -6.23
N ALA A 169 -11.84 1.72 -5.95
CA ALA A 169 -11.25 0.38 -6.02
C ALA A 169 -11.92 -0.60 -5.06
N ILE A 170 -12.13 -0.18 -3.81
CA ILE A 170 -12.84 -0.97 -2.80
C ILE A 170 -14.26 -1.30 -3.29
N LEU A 171 -15.02 -0.29 -3.71
CA LEU A 171 -16.39 -0.48 -4.18
C LEU A 171 -16.46 -1.37 -5.43
N LEU A 172 -15.52 -1.19 -6.37
CA LEU A 172 -15.43 -1.98 -7.59
C LEU A 172 -15.17 -3.46 -7.30
N VAL A 173 -14.17 -3.75 -6.45
CA VAL A 173 -13.86 -5.14 -6.05
C VAL A 173 -15.04 -5.76 -5.30
N LEU A 174 -15.70 -5.02 -4.41
CA LEU A 174 -16.89 -5.48 -3.70
C LEU A 174 -18.07 -5.75 -4.65
N ALA A 175 -18.25 -4.93 -5.68
CA ALA A 175 -19.30 -5.13 -6.69
C ALA A 175 -19.05 -6.41 -7.51
N PHE A 176 -17.83 -6.61 -8.00
CA PHE A 176 -17.46 -7.85 -8.70
C PHE A 176 -17.57 -9.09 -7.78
N ALA A 177 -17.19 -8.95 -6.51
CA ALA A 177 -17.33 -10.03 -5.53
C ALA A 177 -18.79 -10.40 -5.30
N ARG A 178 -19.71 -9.42 -5.19
CA ARG A 178 -21.16 -9.67 -5.07
C ARG A 178 -21.73 -10.33 -6.33
N ALA A 179 -21.26 -9.93 -7.52
CA ALA A 179 -21.73 -10.48 -8.79
C ALA A 179 -21.44 -11.99 -8.97
N LYS A 180 -20.51 -12.56 -8.17
CA LYS A 180 -20.18 -14.00 -8.18
C LYS A 180 -21.18 -14.89 -7.42
N GLY A 181 -22.16 -14.29 -6.74
CA GLY A 181 -23.16 -15.01 -5.94
C GLY A 181 -22.74 -15.18 -4.48
N GLY A 182 -23.61 -14.79 -3.56
CA GLY A 182 -23.34 -14.76 -2.11
C GLY A 182 -22.80 -13.42 -1.61
N SER A 183 -22.31 -13.39 -0.35
CA SER A 183 -21.75 -12.16 0.22
C SER A 183 -20.33 -11.90 -0.27
N ALA A 184 -20.01 -10.65 -0.61
CA ALA A 184 -18.65 -10.25 -1.01
C ALA A 184 -17.61 -10.66 0.03
N GLY A 185 -17.94 -10.53 1.33
CA GLY A 185 -17.07 -10.96 2.41
C GLY A 185 -16.72 -12.45 2.33
N ARG A 186 -17.66 -13.33 1.93
CA ARG A 186 -17.36 -14.75 1.74
C ARG A 186 -16.41 -14.96 0.56
N VAL A 187 -16.64 -14.30 -0.58
CA VAL A 187 -15.82 -14.39 -1.80
C VAL A 187 -14.40 -13.85 -1.58
N LEU A 188 -14.24 -12.89 -0.68
CA LEU A 188 -12.94 -12.29 -0.34
C LEU A 188 -12.28 -12.97 0.86
N GLY A 189 -12.95 -13.87 1.57
CA GLY A 189 -12.42 -14.54 2.77
C GLY A 189 -12.57 -13.73 4.07
N LEU A 190 -13.33 -12.65 4.07
CA LEU A 190 -13.71 -11.86 5.25
C LEU A 190 -14.90 -12.47 6.01
N SER A 191 -14.90 -13.80 6.23
CA SER A 191 -15.90 -14.47 7.06
C SER A 191 -15.51 -14.41 8.54
N GLY A 192 -16.45 -14.06 9.43
CA GLY A 192 -16.19 -13.89 10.87
C GLY A 192 -15.47 -15.07 11.53
N ALA A 193 -15.89 -16.31 11.24
CA ALA A 193 -15.32 -17.52 11.84
C ALA A 193 -13.80 -17.72 11.60
N ARG A 194 -13.23 -17.17 10.52
CA ARG A 194 -11.80 -17.29 10.19
C ARG A 194 -10.99 -16.03 10.53
N SER A 195 -11.65 -14.94 10.88
CA SER A 195 -11.00 -13.63 10.99
C SER A 195 -10.02 -13.57 12.16
N VAL A 196 -10.47 -13.95 13.37
CA VAL A 196 -9.63 -13.91 14.58
C VAL A 196 -8.40 -14.83 14.47
N PRO A 197 -8.54 -16.13 14.09
CA PRO A 197 -7.37 -16.98 13.89
C PRO A 197 -6.41 -16.45 12.83
N SER A 198 -6.95 -15.83 11.76
CA SER A 198 -6.14 -15.24 10.71
C SER A 198 -5.36 -14.02 11.18
N ILE A 199 -5.96 -13.14 11.99
CA ILE A 199 -5.29 -11.99 12.60
C ILE A 199 -4.18 -12.47 13.52
N ALA A 200 -4.47 -13.43 14.42
CA ALA A 200 -3.48 -13.96 15.34
C ALA A 200 -2.30 -14.64 14.61
N ALA A 201 -2.58 -15.38 13.53
CA ALA A 201 -1.53 -15.94 12.66
C ALA A 201 -0.73 -14.85 11.95
N GLY A 202 -1.41 -13.79 11.49
CA GLY A 202 -0.80 -12.61 10.86
C GLY A 202 0.18 -11.91 11.79
N LEU A 203 -0.25 -11.55 13.00
CA LEU A 203 0.59 -10.86 13.98
C LEU A 203 1.83 -11.67 14.36
N ARG A 204 1.69 -12.98 14.61
CA ARG A 204 2.85 -13.86 14.87
C ARG A 204 3.79 -13.95 13.66
N GLY A 205 3.23 -14.08 12.46
CA GLY A 205 4.01 -14.12 11.23
C GLY A 205 4.77 -12.82 10.99
N TYR A 206 4.13 -11.68 11.26
CA TYR A 206 4.72 -10.36 11.13
C TYR A 206 5.89 -10.16 12.10
N VAL A 207 5.71 -10.47 13.40
CA VAL A 207 6.80 -10.40 14.39
C VAL A 207 7.97 -11.31 13.99
N ALA A 208 7.71 -12.52 13.49
CA ALA A 208 8.77 -13.42 13.04
C ALA A 208 9.53 -12.93 11.79
N VAL A 209 8.85 -12.22 10.88
CA VAL A 209 9.43 -11.70 9.63
C VAL A 209 10.05 -10.31 9.81
N PHE A 210 9.65 -9.56 10.85
CA PHE A 210 10.10 -8.20 11.10
C PHE A 210 11.62 -8.02 11.16
N PRO A 211 12.42 -8.88 11.84
CA PRO A 211 13.88 -8.75 11.83
C PRO A 211 14.48 -8.80 10.42
N TRP A 212 13.91 -9.64 9.55
CA TRP A 212 14.33 -9.75 8.16
C TRP A 212 13.91 -8.54 7.34
N LEU A 213 12.72 -7.98 7.58
CA LEU A 213 12.27 -6.74 6.91
C LEU A 213 13.24 -5.60 7.23
N PHE A 214 13.58 -5.45 8.51
CA PHE A 214 14.54 -4.45 8.96
C PHE A 214 15.92 -4.68 8.35
N LEU A 215 16.44 -5.91 8.39
CA LEU A 215 17.75 -6.24 7.83
C LEU A 215 17.83 -5.98 6.32
N VAL A 216 16.81 -6.37 5.55
CA VAL A 216 16.75 -6.14 4.10
C VAL A 216 16.67 -4.64 3.80
N LEU A 217 15.83 -3.90 4.53
CA LEU A 217 15.75 -2.45 4.37
C LEU A 217 17.10 -1.78 4.67
N PHE A 218 17.71 -2.13 5.79
CA PHE A 218 19.03 -1.63 6.18
C PHE A 218 20.09 -1.94 5.12
N ALA A 219 20.17 -3.19 4.65
CA ALA A 219 21.11 -3.59 3.62
C ALA A 219 20.91 -2.84 2.29
N VAL A 220 19.66 -2.61 1.87
CA VAL A 220 19.36 -1.84 0.65
C VAL A 220 19.75 -0.37 0.82
N VAL A 221 19.46 0.24 1.97
CA VAL A 221 19.84 1.63 2.26
C VAL A 221 21.36 1.79 2.29
N GLU A 222 22.08 0.88 2.96
CA GLU A 222 23.55 0.91 3.01
C GLU A 222 24.19 0.64 1.65
N LEU A 223 23.61 -0.24 0.84
CA LEU A 223 24.04 -0.45 -0.54
C LEU A 223 23.80 0.80 -1.40
N ALA A 224 22.63 1.43 -1.29
CA ALA A 224 22.35 2.68 -1.99
C ALA A 224 23.35 3.77 -1.58
N ARG A 225 23.63 3.89 -0.28
CA ARG A 225 24.61 4.84 0.27
C ARG A 225 26.03 4.57 -0.25
N SER A 226 26.47 3.31 -0.29
CA SER A 226 27.81 2.94 -0.78
C SER A 226 27.97 3.14 -2.29
N LEU A 227 26.87 3.06 -3.04
CA LEU A 227 26.82 3.36 -4.47
C LEU A 227 26.53 4.85 -4.76
N HIS A 228 26.46 5.70 -3.73
CA HIS A 228 26.10 7.12 -3.85
C HIS A 228 24.76 7.35 -4.57
N LEU A 229 23.86 6.38 -4.51
CA LEU A 229 22.51 6.49 -5.03
C LEU A 229 21.67 7.28 -4.03
N ARG A 230 20.91 8.25 -4.55
CA ARG A 230 19.94 8.97 -3.73
C ARG A 230 18.73 8.10 -3.46
N VAL A 231 18.25 8.18 -2.22
CA VAL A 231 17.01 7.54 -1.80
C VAL A 231 15.87 8.49 -2.18
N PRO A 232 15.04 8.18 -3.19
CA PRO A 232 13.91 9.03 -3.52
C PRO A 232 12.92 9.02 -2.35
N VAL A 233 12.33 10.18 -2.09
CA VAL A 233 11.24 10.31 -1.12
C VAL A 233 9.96 9.84 -1.79
N GLU A 234 9.11 9.11 -1.07
CA GLU A 234 7.81 8.71 -1.59
C GLU A 234 6.90 9.94 -1.75
N PRO A 235 6.06 10.03 -2.80
CA PRO A 235 5.14 11.16 -2.98
C PRO A 235 4.25 11.43 -1.76
N ILE A 236 3.83 10.38 -1.06
CA ILE A 236 3.03 10.51 0.17
C ILE A 236 3.83 11.09 1.33
N GLN A 237 5.13 10.84 1.39
CA GLN A 237 6.02 11.46 2.38
C GLN A 237 6.21 12.95 2.05
N GLU A 238 6.44 13.31 0.79
CA GLU A 238 6.51 14.73 0.39
C GLU A 238 5.23 15.48 0.77
N LEU A 239 4.05 14.94 0.43
CA LEU A 239 2.76 15.49 0.83
C LEU A 239 2.64 15.67 2.35
N LEU A 240 3.08 14.68 3.13
CA LEU A 240 3.02 14.73 4.58
C LEU A 240 3.93 15.82 5.17
N PHE A 241 5.14 16.00 4.64
CA PHE A 241 6.11 16.96 5.14
C PHE A 241 5.79 18.41 4.74
N GLU A 242 5.18 18.62 3.58
CA GLU A 242 4.79 19.96 3.12
C GLU A 242 3.46 20.43 3.69
N GLU A 243 2.52 19.52 3.92
CA GLU A 243 1.18 19.89 4.39
C GLU A 243 1.23 20.42 5.83
N ARG A 244 0.45 21.48 6.10
CA ARG A 244 0.37 22.16 7.39
C ARG A 244 -1.02 22.12 8.00
N ARG A 245 -2.06 21.86 7.20
CA ARG A 245 -3.47 21.84 7.63
C ARG A 245 -3.78 20.51 8.33
N PRO A 246 -4.21 20.52 9.61
CA PRO A 246 -4.48 19.30 10.37
C PRO A 246 -5.52 18.38 9.72
N ALA A 247 -6.55 18.95 9.09
CA ALA A 247 -7.60 18.16 8.42
C ALA A 247 -7.05 17.35 7.23
N VAL A 248 -6.18 17.95 6.41
CA VAL A 248 -5.58 17.27 5.25
C VAL A 248 -4.54 16.25 5.70
N LEU A 249 -3.74 16.56 6.74
CA LEU A 249 -2.84 15.59 7.36
C LEU A 249 -3.59 14.38 7.91
N GLY A 250 -4.71 14.60 8.60
CA GLY A 250 -5.56 13.51 9.10
C GLY A 250 -6.07 12.63 7.96
N LEU A 251 -6.41 13.21 6.82
CA LEU A 251 -6.82 12.46 5.63
C LEU A 251 -5.67 11.66 5.02
N ILE A 252 -4.47 12.24 4.88
CA ILE A 252 -3.27 11.53 4.41
C ILE A 252 -2.95 10.34 5.31
N VAL A 253 -3.04 10.51 6.63
CA VAL A 253 -2.80 9.41 7.59
C VAL A 253 -3.87 8.33 7.46
N ALA A 254 -5.16 8.70 7.36
CA ALA A 254 -6.24 7.73 7.18
C ALA A 254 -6.10 6.94 5.86
N LEU A 255 -5.68 7.64 4.79
CA LEU A 255 -5.39 7.04 3.49
C LEU A 255 -4.24 6.03 3.61
N ALA A 256 -3.08 6.46 4.10
CA ALA A 256 -1.87 5.64 4.18
C ALA A 256 -2.01 4.43 5.11
N CYS A 257 -2.70 4.60 6.24
CA CYS A 257 -2.76 3.58 7.28
C CYS A 257 -3.94 2.63 7.15
N VAL A 258 -5.04 3.05 6.52
CA VAL A 258 -6.29 2.27 6.51
C VAL A 258 -6.86 2.13 5.11
N VAL A 259 -7.23 3.23 4.45
CA VAL A 259 -7.99 3.15 3.19
C VAL A 259 -7.18 2.51 2.07
N GLY A 260 -5.92 2.93 1.91
CA GLY A 260 -4.96 2.35 0.96
C GLY A 260 -4.75 0.85 1.22
N PRO A 261 -4.32 0.44 2.42
CA PRO A 261 -4.19 -0.98 2.76
C PRO A 261 -5.46 -1.81 2.51
N VAL A 262 -6.65 -1.27 2.78
CA VAL A 262 -7.92 -1.96 2.45
C VAL A 262 -8.08 -2.12 0.95
N ALA A 263 -7.91 -1.06 0.16
CA ALA A 263 -8.01 -1.11 -1.30
C ALA A 263 -6.99 -2.09 -1.90
N GLU A 264 -5.75 -2.00 -1.43
CA GLU A 264 -4.63 -2.82 -1.88
C GLU A 264 -4.80 -4.29 -1.53
N GLU A 265 -5.21 -4.66 -0.31
CA GLU A 265 -5.43 -6.07 0.04
C GLU A 265 -6.59 -6.68 -0.73
N LEU A 266 -7.68 -5.91 -0.91
CA LEU A 266 -8.81 -6.34 -1.74
C LEU A 266 -8.39 -6.59 -3.19
N PHE A 267 -7.58 -5.70 -3.77
CA PHE A 267 -7.13 -5.84 -5.14
C PHE A 267 -6.02 -6.90 -5.28
N PHE A 268 -4.92 -6.79 -4.56
CA PHE A 268 -3.76 -7.67 -4.74
C PHE A 268 -4.00 -9.07 -4.20
N ARG A 269 -4.60 -9.25 -3.01
CA ARG A 269 -4.81 -10.60 -2.45
C ARG A 269 -6.15 -11.16 -2.90
N GLY A 270 -7.18 -10.32 -2.86
CA GLY A 270 -8.51 -10.69 -3.35
C GLY A 270 -8.51 -11.02 -4.85
N VAL A 271 -7.98 -10.16 -5.72
CA VAL A 271 -8.09 -10.30 -7.19
C VAL A 271 -6.81 -10.85 -7.83
N VAL A 272 -5.67 -10.15 -7.72
CA VAL A 272 -4.43 -10.47 -8.46
C VAL A 272 -3.89 -11.84 -8.09
N TYR A 273 -3.59 -12.06 -6.80
CA TYR A 273 -3.12 -13.34 -6.28
C TYR A 273 -4.08 -14.46 -6.61
N SER A 274 -5.38 -14.24 -6.42
CA SER A 274 -6.40 -15.25 -6.73
C SER A 274 -6.42 -15.64 -8.21
N ALA A 275 -6.29 -14.68 -9.13
CA ALA A 275 -6.23 -14.94 -10.56
C ALA A 275 -4.97 -15.72 -10.96
N LEU A 276 -3.82 -15.33 -10.43
CA LEU A 276 -2.54 -16.03 -10.63
C LEU A 276 -2.63 -17.48 -10.10
N ARG A 277 -3.07 -17.63 -8.84
CA ARG A 277 -3.10 -18.92 -8.13
C ARG A 277 -3.97 -19.98 -8.81
N ARG A 278 -4.92 -19.60 -9.66
CA ARG A 278 -5.72 -20.54 -10.48
C ARG A 278 -4.96 -21.14 -11.66
N ARG A 279 -3.88 -20.50 -12.12
CA ARG A 279 -3.13 -20.94 -13.31
C ARG A 279 -1.72 -21.42 -12.99
N ILE A 280 -1.12 -20.94 -11.90
CA ILE A 280 0.26 -21.27 -11.53
C ILE A 280 0.38 -21.76 -10.07
N PRO A 281 1.48 -22.46 -9.73
CA PRO A 281 1.72 -22.96 -8.37
C PRO A 281 1.77 -21.86 -7.30
N ARG A 282 1.46 -22.23 -6.05
CA ARG A 282 1.42 -21.31 -4.88
C ARG A 282 2.64 -20.38 -4.79
N PRO A 283 3.89 -20.88 -4.78
CA PRO A 283 5.04 -19.99 -4.55
C PRO A 283 5.21 -18.97 -5.67
N ALA A 284 5.00 -19.37 -6.92
CA ALA A 284 5.07 -18.48 -8.08
C ALA A 284 3.96 -17.41 -8.03
N ALA A 285 2.72 -17.80 -7.67
CA ALA A 285 1.62 -16.84 -7.52
C ALA A 285 1.87 -15.83 -6.39
N MET A 286 2.42 -16.27 -5.27
CA MET A 286 2.78 -15.39 -4.15
C MET A 286 3.85 -14.39 -4.56
N LEU A 287 4.94 -14.87 -5.18
CA LEU A 287 6.05 -14.02 -5.61
C LEU A 287 5.62 -13.00 -6.66
N LEU A 288 4.90 -13.43 -7.71
CA LEU A 288 4.46 -12.52 -8.77
C LEU A 288 3.44 -11.49 -8.26
N SER A 289 2.52 -11.90 -7.38
CA SER A 289 1.58 -10.96 -6.77
C SER A 289 2.30 -9.95 -5.86
N ALA A 290 3.32 -10.39 -5.13
CA ALA A 290 4.09 -9.53 -4.24
C ALA A 290 4.99 -8.54 -5.02
N ALA A 291 5.61 -9.00 -6.11
CA ALA A 291 6.36 -8.15 -7.01
C ALA A 291 5.45 -7.11 -7.70
N ALA A 292 4.27 -7.51 -8.17
CA ALA A 292 3.29 -6.58 -8.74
C ALA A 292 2.81 -5.53 -7.73
N PHE A 293 2.59 -5.94 -6.46
CA PHE A 293 2.29 -5.03 -5.36
C PHE A 293 3.41 -4.01 -5.14
N SER A 294 4.66 -4.47 -5.13
CA SER A 294 5.83 -3.61 -4.96
C SER A 294 6.03 -2.63 -6.11
N LEU A 295 5.86 -3.08 -7.36
CA LEU A 295 5.99 -2.22 -8.55
C LEU A 295 4.96 -1.08 -8.58
N ALA A 296 3.78 -1.28 -7.99
CA ALA A 296 2.76 -0.23 -7.90
C ALA A 296 3.18 0.96 -7.01
N HIS A 297 4.17 0.78 -6.14
CA HIS A 297 4.70 1.85 -5.27
C HIS A 297 5.75 2.73 -5.98
N THR A 298 6.23 2.34 -7.17
CA THR A 298 7.19 3.12 -7.98
C THR A 298 8.52 3.48 -7.29
N ASN A 299 8.84 2.85 -6.15
CA ASN A 299 10.07 3.03 -5.41
C ASN A 299 11.00 1.82 -5.57
N LEU A 300 12.10 2.03 -6.30
CA LEU A 300 13.06 0.98 -6.58
C LEU A 300 13.80 0.48 -5.33
N LEU A 301 14.14 1.37 -4.39
CA LEU A 301 14.80 0.96 -3.13
C LEU A 301 13.82 0.25 -2.20
N GLY A 302 12.55 0.65 -2.23
CA GLY A 302 11.47 -0.05 -1.56
C GLY A 302 11.18 -1.44 -2.15
N PHE A 303 11.68 -1.76 -3.35
CA PHE A 303 11.20 -2.92 -4.11
C PHE A 303 11.29 -4.24 -3.34
N LEU A 304 12.47 -4.53 -2.77
CA LEU A 304 12.74 -5.75 -2.01
C LEU A 304 11.97 -5.81 -0.68
N PRO A 305 12.05 -4.81 0.23
CA PRO A 305 11.30 -4.87 1.48
C PRO A 305 9.78 -4.91 1.26
N ILE A 306 9.24 -4.16 0.28
CA ILE A 306 7.81 -4.17 -0.05
C ILE A 306 7.39 -5.52 -0.66
N THR A 307 8.23 -6.13 -1.51
CA THR A 307 7.98 -7.48 -2.04
C THR A 307 7.99 -8.53 -0.91
N MET A 308 8.88 -8.38 0.08
CA MET A 308 8.94 -9.32 1.20
C MET A 308 7.70 -9.22 2.11
N LEU A 309 7.27 -8.00 2.45
CA LEU A 309 5.97 -7.78 3.11
C LEU A 309 4.84 -8.34 2.23
N GLY A 310 4.92 -8.07 0.93
CA GLY A 310 3.94 -8.48 -0.05
C GLY A 310 3.71 -10.00 -0.06
N GLY A 311 4.81 -10.74 -0.02
CA GLY A 311 4.86 -12.19 0.06
C GLY A 311 4.34 -12.74 1.39
N LEU A 312 4.66 -12.11 2.52
CA LEU A 312 4.07 -12.47 3.82
C LEU A 312 2.54 -12.36 3.78
N LEU A 313 2.01 -11.27 3.25
CA LEU A 313 0.57 -11.04 3.15
C LEU A 313 -0.11 -12.06 2.22
N ALA A 314 0.50 -12.39 1.06
CA ALA A 314 0.01 -13.43 0.16
C ALA A 314 0.06 -14.83 0.81
N TYR A 315 1.13 -15.14 1.54
CA TYR A 315 1.27 -16.38 2.30
C TYR A 315 0.19 -16.50 3.39
N LEU A 316 -0.06 -15.44 4.15
CA LEU A 316 -1.10 -15.42 5.18
C LEU A 316 -2.48 -15.67 4.55
N TYR A 317 -2.78 -15.01 3.43
CA TYR A 317 -4.04 -15.21 2.72
C TYR A 317 -4.23 -16.65 2.23
N GLU A 318 -3.22 -17.25 1.60
CA GLU A 318 -3.28 -18.65 1.15
C GLU A 318 -3.45 -19.62 2.33
N ARG A 319 -2.73 -19.37 3.43
CA ARG A 319 -2.73 -20.25 4.59
C ARG A 319 -4.07 -20.27 5.32
N THR A 320 -4.69 -19.09 5.50
CA THR A 320 -5.90 -18.94 6.32
C THR A 320 -7.17 -18.90 5.50
N GLY A 321 -7.09 -18.60 4.20
CA GLY A 321 -8.26 -18.34 3.35
C GLY A 321 -9.06 -17.12 3.83
N SER A 322 -8.40 -16.17 4.50
CA SER A 322 -9.01 -14.97 5.04
C SER A 322 -8.13 -13.74 4.86
N LEU A 323 -8.73 -12.65 4.37
CA LEU A 323 -8.06 -11.36 4.23
C LEU A 323 -7.86 -10.63 5.57
N ALA A 324 -8.51 -11.06 6.65
CA ALA A 324 -8.41 -10.36 7.94
C ALA A 324 -6.98 -10.31 8.48
N GLY A 325 -6.22 -11.40 8.33
CA GLY A 325 -4.81 -11.46 8.73
C GLY A 325 -3.91 -10.53 7.90
N PRO A 326 -3.89 -10.66 6.57
CA PRO A 326 -3.18 -9.74 5.70
C PRO A 326 -3.54 -8.27 5.96
N LEU A 327 -4.83 -7.95 6.06
CA LEU A 327 -5.29 -6.59 6.31
C LEU A 327 -4.77 -6.03 7.64
N ALA A 328 -4.88 -6.81 8.73
CA ALA A 328 -4.38 -6.39 10.04
C ALA A 328 -2.87 -6.16 10.04
N VAL A 329 -2.10 -7.04 9.39
CA VAL A 329 -0.63 -6.90 9.29
C VAL A 329 -0.25 -5.69 8.44
N HIS A 330 -0.94 -5.46 7.33
CA HIS A 330 -0.65 -4.35 6.43
C HIS A 330 -0.97 -3.00 7.10
N ILE A 331 -2.16 -2.86 7.70
CA ILE A 331 -2.55 -1.68 8.49
C ILE A 331 -1.55 -1.44 9.62
N LEU A 332 -1.15 -2.49 10.35
CA LEU A 332 -0.16 -2.38 11.42
C LEU A 332 1.20 -1.90 10.89
N HIS A 333 1.69 -2.48 9.79
CA HIS A 333 2.96 -2.10 9.18
C HIS A 333 2.96 -0.62 8.77
N ASN A 334 1.94 -0.19 8.02
CA ASN A 334 1.83 1.20 7.57
C ASN A 334 1.64 2.15 8.75
N THR A 335 0.87 1.77 9.77
CA THR A 335 0.70 2.59 10.98
C THR A 335 2.01 2.76 11.74
N LEU A 336 2.84 1.71 11.85
CA LEU A 336 4.16 1.80 12.48
C LEU A 336 5.09 2.74 11.69
N LEU A 337 5.17 2.58 10.36
CA LEU A 337 6.01 3.44 9.52
C LEU A 337 5.50 4.88 9.49
N MET A 338 4.19 5.10 9.43
CA MET A 338 3.59 6.43 9.48
C MET A 338 3.84 7.10 10.83
N SER A 339 3.74 6.36 11.94
CA SER A 339 4.03 6.89 13.28
C SER A 339 5.48 7.34 13.40
N LEU A 340 6.43 6.54 12.89
CA LEU A 340 7.84 6.91 12.82
C LEU A 340 8.03 8.18 11.96
N THR A 341 7.36 8.24 10.81
CA THR A 341 7.43 9.38 9.89
C THR A 341 6.86 10.65 10.53
N LEU A 342 5.77 10.56 11.29
CA LEU A 342 5.17 11.70 12.00
C LEU A 342 6.06 12.21 13.14
N VAL A 343 6.69 11.31 13.91
CA VAL A 343 7.68 11.69 14.92
C VAL A 343 8.87 12.39 14.27
N PHE A 344 9.38 11.84 13.17
CA PHE A 344 10.46 12.46 12.42
C PHE A 344 10.06 13.83 11.87
N ARG A 345 8.87 13.94 11.28
CA ARG A 345 8.30 15.21 10.82
C ARG A 345 8.25 16.26 11.93
N GLN A 346 7.85 15.87 13.14
CA GLN A 346 7.78 16.78 14.27
C GLN A 346 9.17 17.25 14.72
N LEU A 347 10.16 16.34 14.78
CA LEU A 347 11.55 16.67 15.10
C LEU A 347 12.16 17.66 14.09
N VAL A 348 11.80 17.52 12.83
CA VAL A 348 12.38 18.28 11.72
C VAL A 348 11.72 19.65 11.55
N LEU A 349 10.39 19.73 11.67
CA LEU A 349 9.61 20.90 11.29
C LEU A 349 9.18 21.79 12.45
N VAL A 350 9.30 21.34 13.70
CA VAL A 350 8.95 22.13 14.89
C VAL A 350 10.24 22.52 15.62
N PRO A 351 10.56 23.84 15.73
CA PRO A 351 11.83 24.34 16.26
C PRO A 351 12.04 24.24 17.78
#